data_AF-A0A974U4Z8-F1
#
_entry.id   AF-A0A974U4Z8-F1
#
_cell.length_a   1.000
_cell.length_b   1.000
_cell.length_c   1.000
_cell.angle_alpha   90.00
_cell.angle_beta   90.00
_cell.angle_gamma   90.00
#
_symmetry.space_group_name_H-M   'P 1'
#
loop_
_entity.id
_entity.type
_entity.pdbx_description
1 polymer ?
#
loop_
_entity_poly.entity_id
_entity_poly.type
_entity_poly.pdbx_seq_one_letter_code
_entity_poly.pdbx_strand_id
1 'polypeptide(L)' 'MENKTPQKSIFSLISGLIFLGLGSYIVYRYFFGNEVISTLRLALSIVIIGFGAYRLYNYFSA' A
#
# COMPACT_ATOMS: atom_id res chain seq x y z
N MET A 1 28.70 -16.06 10.54
CA MET A 1 27.90 -15.16 9.68
C MET A 1 26.48 -15.67 9.72
N GLU A 2 25.61 -14.98 10.45
CA GLU A 2 24.19 -15.34 10.60
C GLU A 2 23.55 -15.37 9.20
N ASN A 3 23.15 -16.56 8.76
CA ASN A 3 22.53 -16.76 7.47
C ASN A 3 21.11 -16.18 7.56
N LYS A 4 20.96 -14.90 7.24
CA LYS A 4 19.65 -14.29 7.07
C LYS A 4 19.07 -14.84 5.78
N THR A 5 18.50 -16.04 5.88
CA THR A 5 17.45 -16.52 4.97
C THR A 5 16.59 -15.31 4.57
N PRO A 6 16.15 -15.19 3.30
CA PRO A 6 15.18 -14.17 2.93
C PRO A 6 13.90 -14.50 3.70
N GLN A 7 13.81 -14.04 4.95
CA GLN A 7 12.64 -14.15 5.77
C GLN A 7 11.63 -13.38 4.96
N LYS A 8 10.66 -14.11 4.38
CA LYS A 8 9.41 -13.56 3.89
C LYS A 8 8.90 -12.70 5.05
N SER A 9 9.28 -11.42 5.00
CA SER A 9 9.00 -10.39 5.97
C SER A 9 7.49 -10.13 5.95
N ILE A 10 6.78 -10.81 6.85
CA ILE A 10 5.38 -10.56 7.16
C ILE A 10 5.14 -9.05 7.38
N PHE A 11 6.17 -8.32 7.80
CA PHE A 11 6.20 -6.85 7.86
C PHE A 11 5.99 -6.15 6.50
N SER A 12 6.61 -6.63 5.42
CA SER A 12 6.36 -6.12 4.06
C SER A 12 4.94 -6.44 3.59
N LEU A 13 4.42 -7.58 4.02
CA LEU A 13 3.05 -8.02 3.72
C LEU A 13 2.01 -7.15 4.45
N ILE A 14 2.17 -6.98 5.76
CA ILE A 14 1.31 -6.14 6.62
C ILE A 14 1.38 -4.67 6.21
N SER A 15 2.57 -4.13 5.98
CA SER A 15 2.71 -2.74 5.53
C SER A 15 2.06 -2.53 4.16
N GLY A 16 2.26 -3.45 3.21
CA GLY A 16 1.59 -3.41 1.91
C GLY A 16 0.06 -3.43 2.04
N LEU A 17 -0.47 -4.27 2.93
CA LEU A 17 -1.91 -4.36 3.19
C LEU A 17 -2.48 -3.09 3.85
N ILE A 18 -1.74 -2.50 4.80
CA ILE A 18 -2.11 -1.23 5.43
C ILE A 18 -2.10 -0.10 4.40
N PHE A 19 -1.07 -0.02 3.54
CA PHE A 19 -0.99 0.99 2.49
C PHE A 19 -2.10 0.82 1.44
N LEU A 20 -2.41 -0.42 1.05
CA LEU A 20 -3.55 -0.73 0.17
C LEU A 20 -4.89 -0.34 0.80
N GLY A 21 -5.10 -0.70 2.07
CA GLY A 21 -6.33 -0.42 2.80
C GLY A 21 -6.55 1.07 3.02
N LEU A 22 -5.55 1.77 3.58
CA LEU A 22 -5.63 3.22 3.82
C LEU A 22 -5.75 4.02 2.52
N GLY A 23 -5.00 3.64 1.49
CA GLY A 23 -5.09 4.30 0.20
C GLY A 23 -6.43 4.08 -0.48
N SER A 24 -6.94 2.85 -0.48
CA SER A 24 -8.28 2.54 -1.01
C SER A 24 -9.38 3.27 -0.24
N TYR A 25 -9.20 3.43 1.07
CA TYR A 25 -10.13 4.17 1.91
C TYR A 25 -10.14 5.67 1.60
N ILE A 26 -8.98 6.28 1.35
CA ILE A 26 -8.88 7.68 0.93
C ILE A 26 -9.54 7.88 -0.44
N VAL A 27 -9.30 6.95 -1.38
CA VAL A 27 -9.96 6.97 -2.69
C VAL A 27 -11.47 6.82 -2.53
N TYR A 28 -11.94 5.90 -1.70
CA TYR A 28 -13.36 5.72 -1.41
C TYR A 28 -13.98 6.98 -0.81
N ARG A 29 -13.33 7.63 0.16
CA ARG A 29 -13.81 8.89 0.72
C ARG A 29 -13.83 10.04 -0.29
N TYR A 30 -12.88 10.06 -1.23
CA TYR A 30 -12.89 11.06 -2.30
C TYR A 30 -14.09 10.89 -3.24
N PHE A 31 -14.41 9.65 -3.64
CA PHE A 31 -15.51 9.37 -4.55
C PHE A 31 -16.89 9.36 -3.87
N PHE A 32 -16.98 8.92 -2.62
CA PHE A 32 -18.25 8.69 -1.90
C PHE A 32 -18.46 9.57 -0.67
N GLY A 33 -17.40 10.17 -0.12
CA GLY A 33 -17.45 10.89 1.16
C GLY A 33 -17.74 12.38 1.07
N ASN A 34 -17.85 12.96 -0.14
CA ASN A 34 -17.97 14.41 -0.35
C ASN A 34 -16.86 15.22 0.36
N GLU A 35 -15.77 14.56 0.79
CA GLU A 35 -14.62 15.19 1.40
C GLU A 35 -13.81 15.85 0.29
N VAL A 36 -13.54 17.15 0.41
CA VAL A 36 -12.67 17.88 -0.51
C VAL A 36 -11.22 17.46 -0.23
N ILE A 37 -10.84 16.28 -0.72
CA ILE A 37 -9.45 15.83 -0.71
C ILE A 37 -8.75 16.48 -1.89
N SER A 38 -7.65 17.19 -1.64
CA SER A 38 -6.83 17.78 -2.70
C SER A 38 -6.37 16.70 -3.68
N THR A 39 -6.46 17.00 -4.98
CA THR A 39 -6.07 16.10 -6.07
C THR A 39 -4.64 15.57 -5.92
N LEU A 40 -3.74 16.38 -5.34
CA LEU A 40 -2.38 15.97 -5.00
C LEU A 40 -2.34 14.83 -3.98
N ARG A 41 -3.18 14.89 -2.94
CA ARG A 41 -3.25 13.86 -1.89
C ARG A 41 -3.87 12.57 -2.42
N LEU A 42 -4.86 12.68 -3.32
CA LEU A 42 -5.41 11.52 -4.04
C LEU A 42 -4.35 10.86 -4.93
N ALA A 43 -3.63 11.64 -5.73
CA ALA A 43 -2.57 11.14 -6.60
C ALA A 43 -1.47 10.44 -5.79
N LEU A 44 -1.05 11.04 -4.67
CA LEU A 44 -0.06 10.44 -3.76
C LEU A 44 -0.57 9.12 -3.18
N SER A 45 -1.83 9.05 -2.76
CA SER A 45 -2.45 7.81 -2.29
C SER A 45 -2.44 6.72 -3.37
N ILE A 46 -2.78 7.04 -4.62
CA ILE A 46 -2.76 6.07 -5.72
C ILE A 46 -1.33 5.53 -5.96
N VAL A 47 -0.33 6.40 -5.94
CA VAL A 47 1.09 6.01 -6.09
C VAL A 47 1.53 5.10 -4.94
N ILE A 48 1.16 5.44 -3.71
CA ILE A 48 1.49 4.64 -2.51
C ILE A 48 0.80 3.27 -2.55
N ILE A 49 -0.47 3.21 -3.01
CA ILE A 49 -1.19 1.94 -3.21
C ILE A 49 -0.47 1.08 -4.24
N GLY A 50 -0.12 1.66 -5.40
CA GLY A 50 0.57 0.93 -6.48
C GLY A 50 1.93 0.39 -6.03
N PHE A 51 2.69 1.20 -5.28
CA PHE A 51 3.98 0.79 -4.73
C PHE A 51 3.86 -0.28 -3.64
N GLY A 52 2.87 -0.15 -2.75
CA GLY A 52 2.54 -1.14 -1.73
C GLY A 52 2.07 -2.46 -2.35
N ALA A 53 1.22 -2.40 -3.37
CA ALA A 53 0.75 -3.54 -4.13
C ALA A 53 1.89 -4.23 -4.91
N TYR A 54 2.81 -3.46 -5.50
CA TYR A 54 3.98 -4.02 -6.17
C TYR A 54 4.90 -4.78 -5.21
N ARG A 55 5.20 -4.20 -4.03
CA ARG A 55 5.96 -4.89 -2.99
C ARG A 55 5.23 -6.14 -2.48
N LEU A 56 3.92 -6.05 -2.30
CA LEU A 56 3.08 -7.16 -1.85
C LEU A 56 3.03 -8.29 -2.90
N TYR A 57 2.89 -7.95 -4.17
CA TYR A 57 2.90 -8.90 -5.27
C TYR A 57 4.26 -9.57 -5.42
N ASN A 58 5.35 -8.79 -5.39
CA ASN A 58 6.71 -9.31 -5.40
C ASN A 58 6.99 -10.20 -4.18
N TYR A 59 6.34 -9.92 -3.05
CA TYR A 59 6.43 -10.74 -1.86
C TYR A 59 5.68 -12.08 -2.01
N PHE A 60 4.47 -12.08 -2.57
CA PHE A 60 3.70 -13.31 -2.78
C PHE A 60 4.23 -14.14 -3.95
N SER A 61 4.80 -13.49 -4.96
CA SER A 61 5.34 -14.12 -6.17
C SER A 61 6.80 -14.59 -6.02
N ALA A 62 7.50 -14.18 -4.95
CA ALA A 62 8.78 -14.75 -4.52
C ALA A 62 8.57 -15.97 -3.60
#